data_AF-A0A2R4X3V4-F1
#
_entry.id   AF-A0A2R4X3V4-F1
#
_cell.length_a   1.000
_cell.length_b   1.000
_cell.length_c   1.000
_cell.angle_alpha   90.00
_cell.angle_beta   90.00
_cell.angle_gamma   90.00
#
_symmetry.space_group_name_H-M   'P 1'
#
loop_
_entity.id
_entity.type
_entity.pdbx_description
1 polymer ?
#
loop_
_entity_poly.entity_id
_entity_poly.type
_entity_poly.pdbx_seq_one_letter_code
_entity_poly.pdbx_strand_id
1 'polypeptide(L)'
;MPINEDSEEWKEGRRLDPLQVHISNILRRNDEQAFTLEEITDHIIEDEADALFLLDSVDEEQALEEVDEETYGLIKSRIAMKLEDLGWRNFIEWKVIGYEDADIGTVYFTNSDKESVSPIAKIVDVYPRKFSSIEEDIEDLADDVEELQYGVNNLRGENY
;
A
#
# COMPACT_ATOMS: atom_id res chain seq x y z
N MET A 1 -16.85 -7.70 -23.15
CA MET A 1 -15.90 -7.64 -24.29
C MET A 1 -14.68 -6.87 -23.82
N PRO A 2 -13.45 -7.25 -24.21
CA PRO A 2 -12.27 -6.46 -23.88
C PRO A 2 -12.33 -5.10 -24.60
N ILE A 3 -11.90 -4.03 -23.91
CA ILE A 3 -11.73 -2.69 -24.49
C ILE A 3 -10.31 -2.54 -25.05
N ASN A 4 -10.16 -1.75 -26.12
CA ASN A 4 -8.84 -1.41 -26.66
C ASN A 4 -8.23 -0.25 -25.85
N GLU A 5 -7.05 -0.44 -25.28
CA GLU A 5 -6.33 0.60 -24.51
C GLU A 5 -5.93 1.82 -25.35
N ASP A 6 -5.88 1.69 -26.68
CA ASP A 6 -5.63 2.82 -27.59
C ASP A 6 -6.92 3.59 -27.98
N SER A 7 -8.09 3.13 -27.54
CA SER A 7 -9.37 3.77 -27.84
C SER A 7 -9.56 5.10 -27.11
N GLU A 8 -10.34 6.00 -27.70
CA GLU A 8 -10.72 7.25 -27.02
C GLU A 8 -11.55 6.98 -25.76
N GLU A 9 -12.39 5.94 -25.77
CA GLU A 9 -13.15 5.49 -24.59
C GLU A 9 -12.24 5.15 -23.41
N TRP A 10 -11.10 4.47 -23.64
CA TRP A 10 -10.12 4.20 -22.59
C TRP A 10 -9.36 5.46 -22.14
N LYS A 11 -8.96 6.33 -23.08
CA LYS A 11 -8.21 7.56 -22.78
C LYS A 11 -9.05 8.60 -22.03
N GLU A 12 -10.35 8.65 -22.31
CA GLU A 12 -11.33 9.50 -21.62
C GLU A 12 -11.79 8.88 -20.30
N GLY A 13 -11.40 7.63 -20.02
CA GLY A 13 -11.63 6.93 -18.77
C GLY A 13 -11.06 7.70 -17.58
N ARG A 14 -11.87 7.86 -16.53
CA ARG A 14 -11.46 8.57 -15.31
C ARG A 14 -10.62 7.67 -14.42
N ARG A 15 -9.43 8.13 -14.03
CA ARG A 15 -8.59 7.46 -13.04
C ARG A 15 -8.87 8.04 -11.66
N LEU A 16 -9.67 7.33 -10.87
CA LEU A 16 -9.92 7.67 -9.47
C LEU A 16 -9.42 6.51 -8.59
N ASP A 17 -8.53 6.82 -7.65
CA ASP A 17 -8.36 5.96 -6.47
C ASP A 17 -7.99 6.81 -5.24
N PRO A 18 -8.91 7.66 -4.74
CA PRO A 18 -8.75 8.31 -3.44
C PRO A 18 -9.04 7.34 -2.27
N LEU A 19 -9.50 6.11 -2.55
CA LEU A 19 -10.07 5.17 -1.58
C LEU A 19 -9.16 4.91 -0.37
N GLN A 20 -7.83 4.91 -0.58
CA GLN A 20 -6.87 4.82 0.52
C GLN A 20 -7.08 5.91 1.58
N VAL A 21 -7.22 7.16 1.14
CA VAL A 21 -7.33 8.34 2.02
C VAL A 21 -8.58 8.22 2.88
N HIS A 22 -9.68 7.77 2.27
CA HIS A 22 -10.98 7.63 2.90
C HIS A 22 -10.99 6.49 3.92
N ILE A 23 -10.56 5.30 3.54
CA ILE A 23 -10.39 4.17 4.48
C ILE A 23 -9.47 4.57 5.65
N SER A 24 -8.34 5.22 5.35
CA SER A 24 -7.39 5.66 6.40
C SER A 24 -8.01 6.72 7.31
N ASN A 25 -8.84 7.62 6.79
CA ASN A 25 -9.54 8.63 7.58
C ASN A 25 -10.58 8.00 8.51
N ILE A 26 -11.37 7.05 8.02
CA ILE A 26 -12.38 6.32 8.82
C ILE A 26 -11.68 5.62 10.00
N LEU A 27 -10.65 4.83 9.72
CA LEU A 27 -9.95 4.06 10.75
C LEU A 27 -9.17 4.95 11.72
N ARG A 28 -8.57 6.06 11.25
CA ARG A 28 -7.84 6.99 12.12
C ARG A 28 -8.76 7.82 13.02
N ARG A 29 -9.95 8.21 12.54
CA ARG A 29 -10.93 8.96 13.36
C ARG A 29 -11.55 8.12 14.46
N ASN A 30 -11.48 6.79 14.32
CA ASN A 30 -12.05 5.81 15.22
C ASN A 30 -10.96 4.82 15.68
N ASP A 31 -9.83 5.34 16.14
CA ASP A 31 -8.64 4.57 16.54
C ASP A 31 -8.90 3.63 17.75
N GLU A 32 -9.93 3.90 18.53
CA GLU A 32 -10.38 3.04 19.64
C GLU A 32 -11.29 1.88 19.18
N GLN A 33 -11.67 1.82 17.89
CA GLN A 33 -12.64 0.86 17.36
C GLN A 33 -12.06 0.06 16.18
N ALA A 34 -12.69 -1.08 15.89
CA ALA A 34 -12.38 -1.91 14.74
C ALA A 34 -13.68 -2.20 13.99
N PHE A 35 -13.60 -2.22 12.66
CA PHE A 35 -14.76 -2.28 11.77
C PHE A 35 -14.68 -3.52 10.88
N THR A 36 -15.83 -4.09 10.56
CA THR A 36 -15.99 -5.13 9.55
C THR A 36 -15.89 -4.54 8.14
N LEU A 37 -15.75 -5.42 7.14
CA LEU A 37 -15.77 -4.97 5.74
C LEU A 37 -17.11 -4.32 5.38
N GLU A 38 -18.20 -4.89 5.88
CA GLU A 38 -19.56 -4.37 5.73
C GLU A 38 -19.67 -2.96 6.31
N GLU A 39 -19.27 -2.75 7.56
CA GLU A 39 -19.36 -1.43 8.20
C GLU A 39 -18.51 -0.36 7.49
N ILE A 40 -17.32 -0.72 6.99
CA ILE A 40 -16.48 0.21 6.19
C ILE A 40 -17.16 0.50 4.85
N THR A 41 -17.78 -0.50 4.23
CA THR A 41 -18.49 -0.34 2.95
C THR A 41 -19.67 0.59 3.12
N ASP A 42 -20.47 0.38 4.15
CA ASP A 42 -21.65 1.18 4.44
C ASP A 42 -21.26 2.64 4.71
N HIS A 43 -20.23 2.90 5.52
CA HIS A 43 -19.72 4.27 5.73
C HIS A 43 -19.28 4.96 4.44
N ILE A 44 -18.56 4.24 3.57
CA ILE A 44 -18.09 4.80 2.31
C ILE A 44 -19.27 5.07 1.37
N ILE A 45 -20.31 4.24 1.41
CA ILE A 45 -21.51 4.46 0.61
C ILE A 45 -22.30 5.66 1.12
N GLU A 46 -22.48 5.78 2.43
CA GLU A 46 -23.23 6.89 3.04
C GLU A 46 -22.54 8.25 2.83
N ASP A 47 -21.23 8.33 3.04
CA ASP A 47 -20.55 9.63 3.13
C ASP A 47 -19.82 10.04 1.84
N GLU A 48 -19.43 9.10 0.98
CA GLU A 48 -18.36 9.34 0.00
C GLU A 48 -18.52 8.60 -1.36
N ALA A 49 -19.63 7.88 -1.59
CA ALA A 49 -19.82 6.99 -2.75
C ALA A 49 -19.71 7.72 -4.08
N ASP A 50 -20.36 8.88 -4.19
CA ASP A 50 -20.49 9.63 -5.45
C ASP A 50 -19.14 10.11 -5.95
N ALA A 51 -18.31 10.59 -5.02
CA ALA A 51 -16.97 11.05 -5.32
C ALA A 51 -16.01 9.90 -5.69
N LEU A 52 -16.22 8.72 -5.12
CA LEU A 52 -15.29 7.59 -5.23
C LEU A 52 -15.61 6.64 -6.38
N PHE A 53 -16.89 6.42 -6.65
CA PHE A 53 -17.37 5.43 -7.60
C PHE A 53 -18.12 6.06 -8.78
N LEU A 54 -18.25 7.40 -8.82
CA LEU A 54 -18.90 8.14 -9.90
C LEU A 54 -20.27 7.55 -10.23
N LEU A 55 -21.03 7.22 -9.19
CA LEU A 55 -22.39 6.76 -9.35
C LEU A 55 -23.18 7.96 -9.88
N ASP A 56 -23.51 7.95 -11.18
CA ASP A 56 -24.21 9.05 -11.87
C ASP A 56 -25.64 9.30 -11.31
N SER A 57 -26.05 8.60 -10.25
CA SER A 57 -27.45 8.47 -9.83
C SER A 57 -27.70 8.40 -8.32
N VAL A 58 -26.68 8.56 -7.48
CA VAL A 58 -26.91 8.50 -6.03
C VAL A 58 -27.06 9.93 -5.52
N ASP A 59 -28.23 10.25 -4.99
CA ASP A 59 -28.48 11.50 -4.27
C ASP A 59 -27.87 11.35 -2.87
N GLU A 60 -27.07 12.32 -2.40
CA GLU A 60 -26.30 12.25 -1.14
C GLU A 60 -27.17 11.88 0.09
N GLU A 61 -28.49 12.12 0.04
CA GLU A 61 -29.43 11.78 1.13
C GLU A 61 -29.99 10.34 1.09
N GLN A 62 -29.77 9.55 0.03
CA GLN A 62 -30.39 8.22 -0.16
C GLN A 62 -29.42 7.08 -0.57
N ALA A 63 -28.11 7.32 -0.50
CA ALA A 63 -27.09 6.44 -1.07
C ALA A 63 -27.17 4.95 -0.70
N LEU A 64 -27.44 4.59 0.56
CA LEU A 64 -27.52 3.18 0.95
C LEU A 64 -28.79 2.47 0.46
N GLU A 65 -29.92 3.18 0.32
CA GLU A 65 -31.18 2.57 -0.12
C GLU A 65 -31.28 2.48 -1.65
N GLU A 66 -30.53 3.32 -2.37
CA GLU A 66 -30.56 3.39 -3.84
C GLU A 66 -29.47 2.57 -4.53
N VAL A 67 -28.41 2.19 -3.83
CA VAL A 67 -27.36 1.31 -4.37
C VAL A 67 -27.89 -0.11 -4.47
N ASP A 68 -28.02 -0.60 -5.71
CA ASP A 68 -28.43 -1.97 -5.96
C ASP A 68 -27.37 -2.98 -5.49
N GLU A 69 -27.78 -4.24 -5.31
CA GLU A 69 -26.92 -5.32 -4.77
C GLU A 69 -25.66 -5.57 -5.63
N GLU A 70 -25.73 -5.37 -6.95
CA GLU A 70 -24.59 -5.54 -7.85
C GLU A 70 -23.57 -4.41 -7.63
N THR A 71 -24.03 -3.16 -7.59
CA THR A 71 -23.19 -2.00 -7.30
C THR A 71 -22.57 -2.08 -5.89
N TYR A 72 -23.35 -2.48 -4.88
CA TYR A 72 -22.83 -2.73 -3.53
C TYR A 72 -21.72 -3.79 -3.54
N GLY A 73 -21.95 -4.91 -4.23
CA GLY A 73 -20.97 -5.99 -4.38
C GLY A 73 -19.67 -5.53 -5.03
N LEU A 74 -19.74 -4.66 -6.05
CA LEU A 74 -18.57 -4.09 -6.72
C LEU A 74 -17.78 -3.16 -5.79
N ILE A 75 -18.46 -2.26 -5.08
CA ILE A 75 -17.85 -1.33 -4.11
C ILE A 75 -17.16 -2.13 -3.00
N LYS A 76 -17.88 -3.07 -2.39
CA LYS A 76 -17.36 -3.96 -1.34
C LYS A 76 -16.13 -4.73 -1.80
N SER A 77 -16.15 -5.27 -3.02
CA SER A 77 -15.01 -5.98 -3.60
C SER A 77 -13.80 -5.07 -3.80
N ARG A 78 -14.03 -3.82 -4.24
CA ARG A 78 -12.98 -2.82 -4.41
C ARG A 78 -12.36 -2.43 -3.06
N ILE A 79 -13.19 -2.24 -2.04
CA ILE A 79 -12.76 -1.94 -0.67
C ILE A 79 -11.96 -3.11 -0.10
N ALA A 80 -12.44 -4.34 -0.24
CA ALA A 80 -11.74 -5.54 0.22
C ALA A 80 -10.33 -5.65 -0.38
N MET A 81 -10.20 -5.47 -1.70
CA MET A 81 -8.90 -5.47 -2.38
C MET A 81 -7.98 -4.35 -1.86
N LYS A 82 -8.55 -3.19 -1.53
CA LYS A 82 -7.79 -2.06 -1.01
C LYS A 82 -7.33 -2.29 0.43
N LEU A 83 -8.19 -2.81 1.30
CA LEU A 83 -7.85 -3.19 2.66
C LEU A 83 -6.73 -4.23 2.69
N GLU A 84 -6.76 -5.21 1.77
CA GLU A 84 -5.66 -6.16 1.62
C GLU A 84 -4.33 -5.44 1.29
N ASP A 85 -4.29 -4.58 0.26
CA ASP A 85 -3.09 -3.79 -0.08
C ASP A 85 -2.59 -2.93 1.07
N LEU A 86 -3.49 -2.33 1.84
CA LEU A 86 -3.15 -1.51 3.01
C LEU A 86 -2.60 -2.36 4.17
N GLY A 87 -3.16 -3.54 4.39
CA GLY A 87 -2.70 -4.49 5.40
C GLY A 87 -1.29 -4.99 5.10
N TRP A 88 -1.00 -5.34 3.84
CA TRP A 88 0.35 -5.71 3.38
C TRP A 88 1.40 -4.61 3.62
N ARG A 89 0.95 -3.35 3.70
CA ARG A 89 1.78 -2.16 3.85
C ARG A 89 1.76 -1.59 5.27
N ASN A 90 1.23 -2.32 6.25
CA ASN A 90 1.12 -1.86 7.65
C ASN A 90 0.37 -0.53 7.83
N PHE A 91 -0.50 -0.12 6.90
CA PHE A 91 -1.38 1.05 7.11
C PHE A 91 -2.55 0.71 8.03
N ILE A 92 -2.96 -0.56 8.04
CA ILE A 92 -4.06 -1.07 8.86
C ILE A 92 -3.65 -2.38 9.50
N GLU A 93 -4.29 -2.74 10.61
CA GLU A 93 -4.26 -4.07 11.17
C GLU A 93 -5.60 -4.77 10.96
N TRP A 94 -5.57 -6.10 10.89
CA TRP A 94 -6.79 -6.90 10.86
C TRP A 94 -6.67 -8.11 11.78
N LYS A 95 -7.80 -8.54 12.35
CA LYS A 95 -7.93 -9.70 13.23
C LYS A 95 -9.22 -10.44 12.97
N VAL A 96 -9.22 -11.74 13.25
CA VAL A 96 -10.44 -12.57 13.20
C VAL A 96 -10.89 -12.86 14.63
N ILE A 97 -12.16 -12.59 14.92
CA ILE A 97 -12.77 -12.68 16.27
C ILE A 97 -14.07 -13.49 16.18
N GLY A 98 -14.53 -14.09 17.28
CA GLY A 98 -15.89 -14.66 17.37
C GLY A 98 -16.01 -16.14 17.00
N TYR A 99 -14.90 -16.89 17.01
CA TYR A 99 -14.89 -18.34 16.78
C TYR A 99 -15.66 -19.17 17.83
N GLU A 100 -16.07 -18.57 18.95
CA GLU A 100 -16.77 -19.28 20.02
C GLU A 100 -18.25 -19.57 19.66
N ASP A 101 -18.87 -18.74 18.83
CA ASP A 101 -20.30 -18.80 18.49
C ASP A 101 -20.58 -19.10 17.00
N ALA A 102 -19.55 -19.26 16.17
CA ALA A 102 -19.67 -19.50 14.73
C ALA A 102 -18.55 -20.38 14.17
N ASP A 103 -18.86 -21.14 13.11
CA ASP A 103 -17.89 -21.94 12.35
C ASP A 103 -16.85 -21.08 11.62
N ILE A 104 -17.16 -19.79 11.40
CA ILE A 104 -16.31 -18.80 10.74
C ILE A 104 -16.26 -17.55 11.61
N GLY A 105 -15.06 -17.13 11.99
CA GLY A 105 -14.87 -15.87 12.71
C GLY A 105 -15.01 -14.65 11.81
N THR A 106 -15.39 -13.52 12.41
CA THR A 106 -15.58 -12.24 11.72
C THR A 106 -14.25 -11.49 11.64
N VAL A 107 -13.93 -10.94 10.47
CA VAL A 107 -12.72 -10.14 10.23
C VAL A 107 -13.00 -8.69 10.58
N TYR A 108 -12.14 -8.11 11.42
CA TYR A 108 -12.17 -6.71 11.81
C TYR A 108 -10.89 -6.01 11.37
N PHE A 109 -11.01 -4.74 11.00
CA PHE A 109 -9.93 -3.87 10.53
C PHE A 109 -9.83 -2.63 11.45
N THR A 110 -8.61 -2.20 11.74
CA THR A 110 -8.35 -0.99 12.53
C THR A 110 -7.08 -0.29 12.03
N ASN A 111 -6.84 0.94 12.47
CA ASN A 111 -5.62 1.65 12.13
C ASN A 111 -4.39 0.93 12.73
N SER A 112 -3.26 0.97 12.02
CA SER A 112 -2.03 0.34 12.48
C SER A 112 -1.12 1.34 13.17
N ASP A 113 -0.59 0.96 14.33
CA ASP A 113 0.48 1.69 15.03
C ASP A 113 1.88 1.37 14.48
N LYS A 114 1.99 0.37 13.60
CA LYS A 114 3.26 -0.02 12.98
C LYS A 114 3.69 0.99 11.93
N GLU A 115 5.00 1.08 11.73
CA GLU A 115 5.57 1.89 10.64
C GLU A 115 5.07 1.37 9.28
N SER A 116 4.40 2.27 8.54
CA SER A 116 3.84 1.97 7.23
C SER A 116 4.93 1.72 6.19
N VAL A 117 4.73 0.73 5.34
CA VAL A 117 5.65 0.37 4.25
C VAL A 117 5.12 0.99 2.96
N SER A 118 5.62 2.18 2.60
CA SER A 118 5.30 2.82 1.33
C SER A 118 6.01 2.10 0.16
N PRO A 119 5.40 1.96 -1.04
CA PRO A 119 6.08 1.42 -2.21
C PRO A 119 7.28 2.27 -2.68
N ILE A 120 7.43 3.52 -2.21
CA ILE A 120 8.71 4.25 -2.39
C ILE A 120 9.84 3.52 -1.65
N ALA A 121 9.56 2.83 -0.55
CA ALA A 121 10.53 2.00 0.15
C ALA A 121 10.97 0.78 -0.67
N LYS A 122 10.20 0.27 -1.65
CA LYS A 122 10.72 -0.75 -2.59
C LYS A 122 11.75 -0.18 -3.58
N ILE A 123 11.73 1.12 -3.84
CA ILE A 123 12.82 1.79 -4.57
C ILE A 123 13.98 2.09 -3.61
N VAL A 124 13.70 2.45 -2.36
CA VAL A 124 14.72 2.78 -1.35
C VAL A 124 15.35 1.55 -0.68
N ASP A 125 14.86 0.31 -0.86
CA ASP A 125 15.46 -0.88 -0.24
C ASP A 125 16.20 -1.78 -1.26
N VAL A 126 15.94 -1.58 -2.56
CA VAL A 126 16.69 -2.20 -3.67
C VAL A 126 17.90 -1.34 -4.09
N TYR A 127 17.88 -0.02 -3.83
CA TYR A 127 19.00 0.88 -4.15
C TYR A 127 20.16 0.89 -3.14
N PRO A 128 19.99 0.81 -1.80
CA PRO A 128 21.12 0.92 -0.88
C PRO A 128 21.97 -0.34 -0.86
N ARG A 129 21.41 -1.53 -1.05
CA ARG A 129 22.21 -2.77 -0.96
C ARG A 129 23.27 -2.87 -2.06
N LYS A 130 22.99 -2.31 -3.23
CA LYS A 130 23.99 -2.19 -4.30
C LYS A 130 25.02 -1.10 -4.01
N PHE A 131 24.61 0.02 -3.40
CA PHE A 131 25.55 1.07 -3.01
C PHE A 131 26.44 0.66 -1.85
N SER A 132 25.93 0.01 -0.81
CA SER A 132 26.73 -0.50 0.31
C SER A 132 27.73 -1.57 -0.13
N SER A 133 27.33 -2.48 -1.02
CA SER A 133 28.27 -3.45 -1.61
C SER A 133 29.33 -2.76 -2.47
N ILE A 134 28.97 -1.70 -3.22
CA ILE A 134 29.93 -0.94 -4.02
C ILE A 134 30.84 -0.07 -3.13
N GLU A 135 30.33 0.45 -2.01
CA GLU A 135 31.11 1.19 -1.01
C GLU A 135 32.12 0.26 -0.34
N GLU A 136 31.71 -0.94 0.07
CA GLU A 136 32.58 -1.97 0.64
C GLU A 136 33.64 -2.41 -0.39
N ASP A 137 33.25 -2.67 -1.64
CA ASP A 137 34.19 -2.99 -2.73
C ASP A 137 35.20 -1.84 -3.00
N ILE A 138 34.81 -0.57 -2.81
CA ILE A 138 35.68 0.60 -2.97
C ILE A 138 36.65 0.74 -1.79
N GLU A 139 36.19 0.50 -0.57
CA GLU A 139 37.03 0.51 0.63
C GLU A 139 38.09 -0.59 0.56
N ASP A 140 37.70 -1.83 0.22
CA ASP A 140 38.62 -2.95 0.04
C ASP A 140 39.67 -2.65 -1.05
N LEU A 141 39.25 -2.06 -2.18
CA LEU A 141 40.17 -1.69 -3.25
C LEU A 141 41.14 -0.57 -2.84
N ALA A 142 40.71 0.36 -1.98
CA ALA A 142 41.56 1.42 -1.48
C ALA A 142 42.65 0.86 -0.55
N ASP A 143 42.28 -0.07 0.33
CA ASP A 143 43.20 -0.77 1.23
C ASP A 143 44.23 -1.60 0.44
N ASP A 144 43.78 -2.35 -0.58
CA ASP A 144 44.66 -3.13 -1.47
C ASP A 144 45.67 -2.22 -2.19
N VAL A 145 45.24 -1.04 -2.65
CA VAL A 145 46.12 -0.07 -3.32
C VAL A 145 47.13 0.51 -2.33
N GLU A 146 46.75 0.79 -1.09
CA GLU A 146 47.66 1.29 -0.07
C GLU A 146 48.72 0.23 0.29
N GLU A 147 48.33 -1.03 0.45
CA GLU A 147 49.27 -2.13 0.70
C GLU A 147 50.26 -2.31 -0.45
N LEU A 148 49.77 -2.27 -1.69
CA LEU A 148 50.63 -2.35 -2.88
C LEU A 148 51.59 -1.16 -2.98
N GLN A 149 51.14 0.05 -2.67
CA GLN A 149 52.00 1.24 -2.64
C GLN A 149 53.10 1.11 -1.57
N TYR A 150 52.75 0.61 -0.39
CA TYR A 150 53.72 0.36 0.68
C TYR A 150 54.76 -0.69 0.25
N GLY A 151 54.31 -1.81 -0.34
CA GLY A 151 55.18 -2.86 -0.86
C GLY A 151 56.14 -2.34 -1.95
N VAL A 152 55.63 -1.57 -2.91
CA VAL A 152 56.44 -0.96 -3.98
C VAL A 152 57.45 0.05 -3.41
N ASN A 153 57.06 0.86 -2.43
CA ASN A 153 57.96 1.83 -1.82
C ASN A 153 59.08 1.16 -1.01
N ASN A 154 58.78 0.06 -0.29
CA ASN A 154 59.80 -0.74 0.38
C ASN A 154 60.76 -1.40 -0.61
N LEU A 155 60.24 -2.01 -1.68
CA LEU A 155 61.07 -2.61 -2.72
C LEU A 155 61.94 -1.57 -3.45
N ARG A 156 61.46 -0.33 -3.58
CA ARG A 156 62.26 0.79 -4.09
C ARG A 156 63.31 1.26 -3.09
N GLY A 157 62.99 1.32 -1.81
CA GLY A 157 63.94 1.67 -0.74
C GLY A 157 65.07 0.64 -0.57
N GLU A 158 64.82 -0.63 -0.87
CA GLU A 158 65.83 -1.70 -0.81
C GLU A 158 66.71 -1.80 -2.07
N ASN A 159 66.34 -1.13 -3.17
CA ASN A 159 67.08 -1.12 -4.45
C ASN A 159 67.91 0.16 -4.69
N TYR A 160 68.08 1.02 -3.67
CA TYR A 160 68.98 2.18 -3.68
C TYR A 160 70.08 2.06 -2.63
#